data_AF-A0A2H5Q0T3-F1
#
_entry.id   AF-A0A2H5Q0T3-F1
#
_cell.length_a   1.000
_cell.length_b   1.000
_cell.length_c   1.000
_cell.angle_alpha   90.00
_cell.angle_beta   90.00
_cell.angle_gamma   90.00
#
_symmetry.space_group_name_H-M   'P 1'
#
loop_
_entity.id
_entity.type
_entity.pdbx_description
1 polymer ?
#
loop_
_entity_poly.entity_id
_entity_poly.type
_entity_poly.pdbx_seq_one_letter_code
_entity_poly.pdbx_strand_id
1 'polypeptide(L)'
;MEEMMVVLDEEELLGCCGSTKFAKEMASASPFASLNQAVSAARHIWFNLVDVNGWLDAFSAHPQIGQSPSSQWSKAEQSTALATANESSSQELSDWNNRYRLRFGFIFIICASGRMAAEILAELKKRYTNRPIIEFEIAAQEQMKITELRLAKLFSAKAKASSATFQYSATAKTAEEDRVSIIEGHLCASTEASAGKISQIPTRTRLPITTHVLDVSQGSPAAGVEVCLEMWKGIQPRPLFGETDVSGWVYQGSSTTNKDGRCGQLMGMIEDLNPGFYKITFNTGKYCPEGFFPYVSIVFEIRESQKREHFHVPLLLSPFSFTTYRGS
;
A
#
# COMPACT_ATOMS: atom_id res chain seq x y z
N MET A 1 -4.40 -13.67 -33.46
CA MET A 1 -4.94 -14.52 -32.38
C MET A 1 -5.91 -13.62 -31.66
N GLU A 2 -7.20 -13.89 -31.74
CA GLU A 2 -8.22 -13.06 -31.09
C GLU A 2 -8.06 -13.30 -29.58
N GLU A 3 -7.63 -12.28 -28.84
CA GLU A 3 -7.48 -12.38 -27.38
C GLU A 3 -8.84 -12.70 -26.77
N MET A 4 -8.95 -13.81 -26.03
CA MET A 4 -10.20 -14.20 -25.39
C MET A 4 -10.49 -13.22 -24.25
N MET A 5 -11.36 -12.26 -24.51
CA MET A 5 -11.76 -11.28 -23.51
C MET A 5 -12.93 -11.83 -22.67
N VAL A 6 -12.84 -11.68 -21.35
CA VAL A 6 -13.89 -12.06 -20.41
C VAL A 6 -14.81 -10.86 -20.18
N VAL A 7 -16.07 -11.01 -20.59
CA VAL A 7 -17.14 -10.05 -20.31
C VAL A 7 -17.74 -10.36 -18.93
N LEU A 8 -17.80 -9.34 -18.08
CA LEU A 8 -18.43 -9.37 -16.76
C LEU A 8 -19.53 -8.31 -16.74
N ASP A 9 -20.75 -8.73 -16.41
CA ASP A 9 -21.88 -7.79 -16.32
C ASP A 9 -22.03 -7.18 -14.92
N GLU A 10 -22.86 -6.13 -14.83
CA GLU A 10 -23.07 -5.38 -13.60
C GLU A 10 -23.64 -6.25 -12.46
N GLU A 11 -24.50 -7.23 -12.76
CA GLU A 11 -25.13 -8.09 -11.75
C GLU A 11 -24.10 -9.04 -11.12
N GLU A 12 -23.25 -9.64 -11.95
CA GLU A 12 -22.15 -10.50 -11.49
C GLU A 12 -21.13 -9.71 -10.64
N LEU A 13 -20.84 -8.48 -11.04
CA LEU A 13 -19.93 -7.59 -10.33
C LEU A 13 -20.52 -7.08 -9.01
N LEU A 14 -21.84 -6.84 -8.96
CA LEU A 14 -22.56 -6.51 -7.73
C LEU A 14 -22.54 -7.68 -6.73
N GLY A 15 -22.57 -8.92 -7.24
CA GLY A 15 -22.36 -10.12 -6.41
C GLY A 15 -20.94 -10.20 -5.80
N CYS A 16 -19.94 -9.67 -6.49
CA CYS A 16 -18.56 -9.59 -5.99
C CYS A 16 -18.38 -8.46 -4.97
N CYS A 17 -19.01 -7.31 -5.18
CA CYS A 17 -18.95 -6.16 -4.28
C CYS A 17 -20.31 -5.45 -4.26
N GLY A 18 -20.91 -5.31 -3.08
CA GLY A 18 -22.27 -4.74 -2.94
C GLY A 18 -22.40 -3.24 -3.24
N SER A 19 -21.35 -2.60 -3.76
CA SER A 19 -21.40 -1.21 -4.21
C SER A 19 -21.93 -1.14 -5.65
N THR A 20 -23.08 -0.48 -5.82
CA THR A 20 -23.66 -0.25 -7.15
C THR A 20 -22.74 0.59 -8.04
N LYS A 21 -22.05 1.58 -7.46
CA LYS A 21 -21.07 2.41 -8.17
C LYS A 21 -19.89 1.56 -8.66
N PHE A 22 -19.32 0.72 -7.80
CA PHE A 22 -18.25 -0.19 -8.20
C PHE A 22 -18.67 -1.11 -9.36
N ALA A 23 -19.86 -1.71 -9.25
CA ALA A 23 -20.36 -2.64 -10.26
C ALA A 23 -20.52 -1.99 -11.63
N LYS A 24 -21.08 -0.77 -11.68
CA LYS A 24 -21.25 0.03 -12.92
C LYS A 24 -19.92 0.41 -13.57
N GLU A 25 -18.98 0.90 -12.78
CA GLU A 25 -17.65 1.28 -13.27
C GLU A 25 -16.89 0.06 -13.80
N MET A 26 -16.95 -1.07 -13.08
CA MET A 26 -16.32 -2.31 -13.51
C MET A 26 -16.96 -2.90 -14.77
N ALA A 27 -18.29 -2.84 -14.90
CA ALA A 27 -19.00 -3.29 -16.09
C ALA A 27 -18.65 -2.43 -17.31
N SER A 28 -18.49 -1.12 -17.10
CA SER A 28 -18.06 -0.18 -18.14
C SER A 28 -16.60 -0.37 -18.56
N ALA A 29 -15.74 -0.86 -17.65
CA ALA A 29 -14.35 -1.23 -17.93
C ALA A 29 -14.21 -2.64 -18.55
N SER A 30 -15.28 -3.44 -18.55
CA SER A 30 -15.35 -4.74 -19.22
C SER A 30 -15.40 -4.56 -20.75
N PRO A 31 -14.84 -5.49 -21.56
CA PRO A 31 -14.26 -6.78 -21.19
C PRO A 31 -12.77 -6.75 -20.87
N PHE A 32 -12.30 -7.78 -20.15
CA PHE A 32 -10.93 -7.88 -19.65
C PHE A 32 -10.18 -9.04 -20.29
N ALA A 33 -8.93 -8.83 -20.70
CA ALA A 33 -8.07 -9.85 -21.30
C ALA A 33 -7.52 -10.86 -20.27
N SER A 34 -7.45 -10.49 -18.98
CA SER A 34 -6.95 -11.36 -17.92
C SER A 34 -7.52 -11.02 -16.54
N LEU A 35 -7.41 -11.98 -15.60
CA LEU A 35 -7.75 -11.75 -14.21
C LEU A 35 -6.91 -10.61 -13.60
N ASN A 36 -5.63 -10.52 -13.97
CA ASN A 36 -4.75 -9.45 -13.49
C ASN A 36 -5.24 -8.07 -13.91
N GLN A 37 -5.70 -7.93 -15.16
CA GLN A 37 -6.27 -6.68 -15.65
C GLN A 37 -7.57 -6.34 -14.92
N ALA A 38 -8.45 -7.32 -14.72
CA ALA A 38 -9.70 -7.12 -13.99
C ALA A 38 -9.47 -6.74 -12.51
N VAL A 39 -8.50 -7.37 -11.83
CA VAL A 39 -8.11 -7.03 -10.46
C VAL A 39 -7.46 -5.65 -10.39
N SER A 40 -6.62 -5.30 -11.36
CA SER A 40 -6.01 -3.97 -11.43
C SER A 40 -7.06 -2.87 -11.64
N ALA A 41 -8.01 -3.08 -12.56
CA ALA A 41 -9.14 -2.19 -12.77
C ALA A 41 -10.00 -2.08 -11.51
N ALA A 42 -10.32 -3.21 -10.87
CA ALA A 42 -11.10 -3.24 -9.64
C ALA A 42 -10.45 -2.44 -8.50
N ARG A 43 -9.13 -2.59 -8.29
CA ARG A 43 -8.40 -1.80 -7.29
C ARG A 43 -8.44 -0.31 -7.61
N HIS A 44 -8.19 0.06 -8.87
CA HIS A 44 -8.22 1.45 -9.28
C HIS A 44 -9.60 2.07 -9.05
N ILE A 45 -10.66 1.41 -9.54
CA ILE A 45 -12.04 1.85 -9.39
C ILE A 45 -12.39 1.96 -7.89
N TRP A 46 -12.11 0.92 -7.11
CA TRP A 46 -12.45 0.87 -5.69
C TRP A 46 -11.81 1.99 -4.86
N PHE A 47 -10.52 2.28 -5.08
CA PHE A 47 -9.81 3.25 -4.26
C PHE A 47 -9.80 4.69 -4.81
N ASN A 48 -10.12 4.88 -6.09
CA ASN A 48 -10.02 6.21 -6.72
C ASN A 48 -11.34 6.74 -7.29
N LEU A 49 -12.29 5.88 -7.66
CA LEU A 49 -13.54 6.27 -8.31
C LEU A 49 -14.77 6.04 -7.43
N VAL A 50 -14.75 4.99 -6.59
CA VAL A 50 -15.80 4.74 -5.61
C VAL A 50 -15.62 5.67 -4.41
N ASP A 51 -16.69 6.37 -4.05
CA ASP A 51 -16.68 7.29 -2.93
C ASP A 51 -17.08 6.60 -1.62
N VAL A 52 -17.08 7.37 -0.53
CA VAL A 52 -17.41 6.90 0.82
C VAL A 52 -18.79 6.22 0.88
N ASN A 53 -19.78 6.73 0.13
CA ASN A 53 -21.11 6.13 0.07
C ASN A 53 -21.06 4.76 -0.61
N GLY A 54 -20.33 4.65 -1.71
CA GLY A 54 -20.11 3.38 -2.38
C GLY A 54 -19.38 2.36 -1.49
N TRP A 55 -18.46 2.79 -0.63
CA TRP A 55 -17.84 1.90 0.36
C TRP A 55 -18.84 1.43 1.41
N LEU A 56 -19.67 2.33 1.95
CA LEU A 56 -20.69 2.00 2.94
C LEU A 56 -21.77 1.06 2.40
N ASP A 57 -22.15 1.21 1.13
CA ASP A 57 -23.04 0.28 0.42
C ASP A 57 -22.45 -1.13 0.40
N ALA A 58 -21.18 -1.26 -0.01
CA ALA A 58 -20.50 -2.55 -0.05
C ALA A 58 -20.41 -3.18 1.34
N PHE A 59 -20.07 -2.40 2.37
CA PHE A 59 -19.98 -2.91 3.75
C PHE A 59 -21.34 -3.41 4.23
N SER A 60 -22.42 -2.69 3.94
CA SER A 60 -23.77 -3.04 4.38
C SER A 60 -24.32 -4.30 3.71
N ALA A 61 -23.78 -4.68 2.54
CA ALA A 61 -24.17 -5.89 1.83
C ALA A 61 -23.60 -7.19 2.43
N HIS A 62 -22.66 -7.11 3.38
CA HIS A 62 -22.10 -8.31 4.03
C HIS A 62 -22.91 -8.73 5.26
N PRO A 63 -23.08 -10.04 5.50
CA PRO A 63 -23.53 -10.53 6.79
C PRO A 63 -22.42 -10.30 7.83
N GLN A 64 -22.82 -10.03 9.08
CA GLN A 64 -21.87 -9.92 10.18
C GLN A 64 -21.12 -11.25 10.39
N ILE A 65 -19.84 -11.17 10.77
CA ILE A 65 -19.05 -12.38 11.01
C ILE A 65 -19.63 -13.14 12.21
N GLY A 66 -19.96 -14.42 12.00
CA GLY A 66 -20.57 -15.29 13.02
C GLY A 66 -22.10 -15.40 12.92
N GLN A 67 -22.75 -14.66 12.01
CA GLN A 67 -24.16 -14.88 11.68
C GLN A 67 -24.33 -15.86 10.51
N SER A 68 -25.55 -16.35 10.31
CA SER A 68 -25.87 -17.19 9.17
C SER A 68 -25.55 -16.47 7.85
N PRO A 69 -24.72 -17.05 6.98
CA PRO A 69 -24.37 -16.45 5.70
C PRO A 69 -25.61 -16.24 4.80
N SER A 70 -25.70 -15.07 4.17
CA SER A 70 -26.79 -14.72 3.24
C SER A 70 -26.54 -15.17 1.80
N SER A 71 -25.29 -15.51 1.44
CA SER A 71 -24.90 -15.90 0.08
C SER A 71 -23.91 -17.07 0.07
N GLN A 72 -23.79 -17.77 -1.07
CA GLN A 72 -22.81 -18.85 -1.24
C GLN A 72 -21.37 -18.36 -1.03
N TRP A 73 -21.09 -17.10 -1.39
CA TRP A 73 -19.81 -16.43 -1.15
C TRP A 73 -19.49 -16.34 0.33
N SER A 74 -20.40 -15.77 1.12
CA SER A 74 -20.22 -15.64 2.57
C SER A 74 -20.11 -16.99 3.27
N LYS A 75 -20.84 -18.03 2.81
CA LYS A 75 -20.70 -19.40 3.33
C LYS A 75 -19.28 -19.94 3.17
N ALA A 76 -18.70 -19.76 1.99
CA ALA A 76 -17.34 -20.22 1.73
C ALA A 76 -16.31 -19.40 2.52
N GLU A 77 -16.50 -18.08 2.60
CA GLU A 77 -15.57 -17.15 3.27
C GLU A 77 -15.52 -17.37 4.79
N GLN A 78 -16.64 -17.68 5.43
CA GLN A 78 -16.72 -17.89 6.88
C GLN A 78 -16.64 -19.37 7.30
N SER A 79 -16.45 -20.30 6.36
CA SER A 79 -16.50 -21.75 6.64
C SER A 79 -15.55 -22.20 7.75
N THR A 80 -14.29 -21.78 7.71
CA THR A 80 -13.28 -22.10 8.75
C THR A 80 -13.64 -21.49 10.11
N ALA A 81 -14.14 -20.25 10.12
CA ALA A 81 -14.54 -19.59 11.36
C ALA A 81 -15.75 -20.29 12.00
N LEU A 82 -16.76 -20.65 11.21
CA LEU A 82 -17.94 -21.38 11.68
C LEU A 82 -17.59 -22.78 12.19
N ALA A 83 -16.65 -23.48 11.53
CA ALA A 83 -16.21 -24.81 11.96
C ALA A 83 -15.37 -24.80 13.25
N THR A 84 -14.71 -23.67 13.55
CA THR A 84 -13.82 -23.52 14.72
C THR A 84 -14.47 -22.76 15.88
N ALA A 85 -15.70 -22.27 15.70
CA ALA A 85 -16.42 -21.54 16.73
C ALA A 85 -17.00 -22.48 17.80
N ASN A 86 -16.78 -22.14 19.07
CA ASN A 86 -17.55 -22.68 20.19
C ASN A 86 -18.58 -21.64 20.67
N GLU A 87 -19.50 -22.06 21.55
CA GLU A 87 -20.59 -21.20 22.03
C GLU A 87 -20.08 -19.91 22.69
N SER A 88 -19.04 -20.02 23.51
CA SER A 88 -18.39 -18.86 24.16
C SER A 88 -17.77 -17.88 23.16
N SER A 89 -17.05 -18.37 22.16
CA SER A 89 -16.41 -17.53 21.13
C SER A 89 -17.45 -16.88 20.21
N SER A 90 -18.56 -17.58 19.95
CA SER A 90 -19.67 -17.05 19.13
C SER A 90 -20.38 -15.91 19.84
N GLN A 91 -20.67 -16.08 21.13
CA GLN A 91 -21.27 -15.02 21.95
C GLN A 91 -20.32 -13.82 22.06
N GLU A 92 -19.04 -14.05 22.33
CA GLU A 92 -18.07 -12.97 22.44
C GLU A 92 -17.91 -12.21 21.10
N LEU A 93 -17.87 -12.92 19.98
CA LEU A 93 -17.80 -12.32 18.66
C LEU A 93 -19.06 -11.47 18.35
N SER A 94 -20.25 -11.94 18.75
CA SER A 94 -21.50 -11.18 18.64
C SER A 94 -21.44 -9.87 19.45
N ASP A 95 -21.02 -9.94 20.71
CA ASP A 95 -20.91 -8.78 21.59
C ASP A 95 -19.92 -7.75 21.04
N TRP A 96 -18.78 -8.21 20.53
CA TRP A 96 -17.76 -7.36 19.94
C TRP A 96 -18.16 -6.75 18.60
N ASN A 97 -18.89 -7.48 17.76
CA ASN A 97 -19.50 -6.92 16.54
C ASN A 97 -20.46 -5.78 16.87
N ASN A 98 -21.27 -5.92 17.91
CA ASN A 98 -22.18 -4.86 18.37
C ASN A 98 -21.42 -3.62 18.84
N ARG A 99 -20.38 -3.81 19.67
CA ARG A 99 -19.50 -2.71 20.11
C ARG A 99 -18.83 -2.01 18.94
N TYR A 100 -18.29 -2.77 18.00
CA TYR A 100 -17.64 -2.25 16.80
C TYR A 100 -18.60 -1.36 16.01
N ARG A 101 -19.81 -1.86 15.72
CA ARG A 101 -20.83 -1.11 14.97
C ARG A 101 -21.24 0.18 15.67
N LEU A 102 -21.44 0.14 16.99
CA LEU A 102 -21.77 1.33 17.78
C LEU A 102 -20.66 2.38 17.75
N ARG A 103 -19.39 1.96 17.74
CA ARG A 103 -18.25 2.88 17.73
C ARG A 103 -17.97 3.47 16.36
N PHE A 104 -18.03 2.66 15.30
CA PHE A 104 -17.55 3.06 13.97
C PHE A 104 -18.67 3.39 12.98
N GLY A 105 -19.91 3.01 13.27
CA GLY A 105 -21.07 3.30 12.41
C GLY A 105 -21.28 2.30 11.25
N PHE A 106 -20.39 1.32 11.08
CA PHE A 106 -20.50 0.26 10.08
C PHE A 106 -20.10 -1.10 10.68
N ILE A 107 -20.41 -2.20 10.00
CA ILE A 107 -20.11 -3.55 10.49
C ILE A 107 -18.62 -3.88 10.38
N PHE A 108 -18.13 -4.82 11.17
CA PHE A 108 -16.74 -5.27 11.07
C PHE A 108 -16.49 -6.02 9.75
N ILE A 109 -15.60 -5.47 8.92
CA ILE A 109 -15.20 -6.07 7.64
C ILE A 109 -13.81 -6.69 7.78
N ILE A 110 -13.69 -7.97 7.44
CA ILE A 110 -12.45 -8.72 7.35
C ILE A 110 -12.56 -9.80 6.28
N CYS A 111 -11.52 -10.01 5.50
CA CYS A 111 -11.38 -11.18 4.64
C CYS A 111 -11.18 -12.43 5.51
N ALA A 112 -12.29 -13.10 5.82
CA ALA A 112 -12.35 -14.25 6.73
C ALA A 112 -11.83 -15.57 6.12
N SER A 113 -11.56 -15.62 4.81
CA SER A 113 -11.15 -16.85 4.12
C SER A 113 -9.91 -17.46 4.78
N GLY A 114 -10.04 -18.70 5.25
CA GLY A 114 -8.97 -19.45 5.90
C GLY A 114 -8.69 -19.07 7.37
N ARG A 115 -9.41 -18.11 7.96
CA ARG A 115 -9.20 -17.66 9.34
C ARG A 115 -10.09 -18.41 10.34
N MET A 116 -9.56 -18.65 11.53
CA MET A 116 -10.30 -19.21 12.66
C MET A 116 -11.12 -18.13 13.37
N ALA A 117 -12.19 -18.52 14.08
CA ALA A 117 -13.02 -17.59 14.85
C ALA A 117 -12.20 -16.78 15.88
N ALA A 118 -11.25 -17.44 16.55
CA ALA A 118 -10.38 -16.79 17.54
C ALA A 118 -9.45 -15.72 16.92
N GLU A 119 -8.95 -15.94 15.70
CA GLU A 119 -8.10 -14.98 15.00
C GLU A 119 -8.89 -13.74 14.55
N ILE A 120 -10.10 -13.97 14.05
CA ILE A 120 -11.03 -12.89 13.69
C ILE A 120 -11.36 -12.06 14.93
N LEU A 121 -11.66 -12.71 16.05
CA LEU A 121 -11.96 -12.03 17.30
C LEU A 121 -10.77 -11.22 17.83
N ALA A 122 -9.55 -11.75 17.74
CA ALA A 122 -8.33 -11.05 18.12
C ALA A 122 -8.11 -9.81 17.24
N GLU A 123 -8.30 -9.92 15.92
CA GLU A 123 -8.15 -8.79 15.00
C GLU A 123 -9.24 -7.73 15.23
N LEU A 124 -10.48 -8.14 15.52
CA LEU A 124 -11.57 -7.23 15.90
C LEU A 124 -11.20 -6.44 17.16
N LYS A 125 -10.79 -7.12 18.24
CA LYS A 125 -10.39 -6.48 19.50
C LYS A 125 -9.23 -5.50 19.31
N LYS A 126 -8.23 -5.88 18.52
CA LYS A 126 -7.09 -5.03 18.17
C LYS A 126 -7.54 -3.77 17.42
N ARG A 127 -8.30 -3.95 16.33
CA ARG A 127 -8.82 -2.87 15.47
C ARG A 127 -9.82 -1.97 16.18
N TYR A 128 -10.49 -2.46 17.21
CA TYR A 128 -11.38 -1.65 18.03
C TYR A 128 -10.69 -0.44 18.64
N THR A 129 -9.37 -0.48 18.87
CA THR A 129 -8.63 0.66 19.42
C THR A 129 -8.37 1.79 18.40
N ASN A 130 -8.58 1.54 17.10
CA ASN A 130 -8.30 2.48 16.03
C ASN A 130 -9.16 3.75 16.09
N ARG A 131 -8.66 4.81 15.42
CA ARG A 131 -9.45 5.99 15.09
C ARG A 131 -10.44 5.64 13.97
N PRO A 132 -11.67 6.19 13.95
CA PRO A 132 -12.67 5.84 12.96
C PRO A 132 -12.22 5.96 11.50
N ILE A 133 -11.45 7.00 11.16
CA ILE A 133 -10.96 7.20 9.79
C ILE A 133 -9.98 6.09 9.35
N ILE A 134 -9.07 5.68 10.23
CA ILE A 134 -8.11 4.59 9.95
C ILE A 134 -8.86 3.27 9.81
N GLU A 135 -9.86 3.05 10.66
CA GLU A 135 -10.64 1.82 10.63
C GLU A 135 -11.50 1.71 9.36
N PHE A 136 -12.00 2.84 8.87
CA PHE A 136 -12.74 2.92 7.62
C PHE A 136 -11.85 2.55 6.41
N GLU A 137 -10.62 3.04 6.37
CA GLU A 137 -9.63 2.67 5.34
C GLU A 137 -9.25 1.19 5.41
N ILE A 138 -9.05 0.64 6.61
CA ILE A 138 -8.78 -0.80 6.78
C ILE A 138 -9.97 -1.63 6.30
N ALA A 139 -11.20 -1.24 6.62
CA ALA A 139 -12.40 -1.92 6.14
C ALA A 139 -12.50 -1.91 4.61
N ALA A 140 -12.13 -0.80 3.97
CA ALA A 140 -12.07 -0.71 2.51
C ALA A 140 -11.00 -1.63 1.91
N GLN A 141 -9.84 -1.77 2.56
CA GLN A 141 -8.80 -2.72 2.14
C GLN A 141 -9.26 -4.18 2.29
N GLU A 142 -9.90 -4.51 3.40
CA GLU A 142 -10.45 -5.86 3.63
C GLU A 142 -11.58 -6.19 2.64
N GLN A 143 -12.43 -5.22 2.32
CA GLN A 143 -13.44 -5.34 1.25
C GLN A 143 -12.81 -5.65 -0.11
N MET A 144 -11.70 -4.99 -0.44
CA MET A 144 -11.00 -5.25 -1.70
C MET A 144 -10.42 -6.67 -1.74
N LYS A 145 -9.84 -7.16 -0.64
CA LYS A 145 -9.37 -8.56 -0.55
C LYS A 145 -10.49 -9.56 -0.80
N ILE A 146 -11.68 -9.32 -0.23
CA ILE A 146 -12.86 -10.15 -0.49
C ILE A 146 -13.24 -10.08 -1.98
N THR A 147 -13.30 -8.87 -2.53
CA THR A 147 -13.65 -8.62 -3.94
C THR A 147 -12.69 -9.33 -4.89
N GLU A 148 -11.38 -9.34 -4.63
CA GLU A 148 -10.38 -10.07 -5.42
C GLU A 148 -10.61 -11.59 -5.40
N LEU A 149 -10.88 -12.16 -4.22
CA LEU A 149 -11.21 -13.59 -4.10
C LEU A 149 -12.49 -13.93 -4.88
N ARG A 150 -13.48 -13.03 -4.88
CA ARG A 150 -14.73 -13.22 -5.62
C ARG A 150 -14.53 -13.10 -7.12
N LEU A 151 -13.82 -12.07 -7.56
CA LEU A 151 -13.44 -11.87 -8.96
C LEU A 151 -12.65 -13.06 -9.50
N ALA A 152 -11.66 -13.58 -8.77
CA ALA A 152 -10.86 -14.73 -9.20
C ALA A 152 -11.73 -15.97 -9.48
N LYS A 153 -12.71 -16.25 -8.61
CA LYS A 153 -13.65 -17.37 -8.80
C LYS A 153 -14.61 -17.11 -9.96
N LEU A 154 -15.14 -15.89 -10.11
CA LEU A 154 -16.00 -15.50 -11.22
C LEU A 154 -15.28 -15.62 -12.57
N PHE A 155 -14.05 -15.10 -12.65
CA PHE A 155 -13.18 -15.19 -13.84
C PHE A 155 -12.88 -16.64 -14.22
N SER A 156 -12.55 -17.49 -13.23
CA SER A 156 -12.32 -18.91 -13.46
C SER A 156 -13.58 -19.62 -14.00
N ALA A 157 -14.76 -19.28 -13.49
CA ALA A 157 -16.02 -19.82 -13.96
C ALA A 157 -16.33 -19.41 -15.42
N LYS A 158 -16.14 -18.12 -15.76
CA LYS A 158 -16.30 -17.61 -17.13
C LYS A 158 -15.30 -18.20 -18.11
N ALA A 159 -14.02 -18.30 -17.73
CA ALA A 159 -12.99 -18.91 -18.57
C ALA A 159 -13.31 -20.40 -18.87
N LYS A 160 -13.83 -21.15 -17.88
CA LYS A 160 -14.30 -22.53 -18.09
C LYS A 160 -15.51 -22.60 -19.00
N ALA A 161 -16.45 -21.65 -18.89
CA ALA A 161 -17.63 -21.59 -19.75
C ALA A 161 -17.26 -21.26 -21.21
N SER A 162 -16.36 -20.30 -21.45
CA SER A 162 -15.85 -19.97 -22.79
C SER A 162 -14.98 -21.08 -23.39
N SER A 163 -14.20 -21.79 -22.58
CA SER A 163 -13.40 -22.94 -23.03
C SER A 163 -14.24 -24.17 -23.40
N ALA A 164 -15.49 -24.29 -22.92
CA ALA A 164 -16.39 -25.37 -23.29
C ALA A 164 -16.97 -25.21 -24.71
N THR A 165 -16.84 -24.03 -25.32
CA THR A 165 -17.45 -23.69 -26.63
C THR A 165 -16.48 -23.83 -27.81
N PHE A 166 -15.17 -23.97 -27.57
CA PHE A 166 -14.17 -24.14 -28.64
C PHE A 166 -13.09 -25.15 -28.21
N GLN A 167 -13.20 -26.39 -28.72
CA GLN A 167 -12.09 -27.35 -28.70
C GLN A 167 -11.45 -27.40 -30.09
N TYR A 168 -10.22 -26.90 -30.22
CA TYR A 168 -9.08 -27.53 -30.92
C TYR A 168 -7.80 -26.69 -30.73
N SER A 169 -6.77 -27.33 -30.13
CA SER A 169 -5.30 -27.16 -30.34
C SER A 169 -4.66 -25.76 -30.29
N ALA A 170 -3.53 -25.45 -29.63
CA ALA A 170 -2.59 -26.15 -28.77
C ALA A 170 -1.67 -25.11 -28.07
N THR A 171 -1.01 -25.58 -27.01
CA THR A 171 0.13 -25.09 -26.19
C THR A 171 1.05 -23.97 -26.69
N ALA A 172 1.41 -23.03 -25.80
CA ALA A 172 2.79 -22.58 -25.51
C ALA A 172 2.89 -21.74 -24.20
N LYS A 173 4.08 -21.77 -23.57
CA LYS A 173 4.46 -21.25 -22.24
C LYS A 173 5.09 -19.84 -22.26
N THR A 174 5.31 -19.30 -21.04
CA THR A 174 6.27 -18.26 -20.55
C THR A 174 5.71 -16.84 -20.46
N ALA A 175 6.09 -15.96 -19.52
CA ALA A 175 6.91 -15.99 -18.30
C ALA A 175 6.57 -14.71 -17.50
N GLU A 176 6.37 -14.77 -16.18
CA GLU A 176 6.26 -13.55 -15.36
C GLU A 176 6.52 -13.82 -13.86
N GLU A 177 7.80 -13.78 -13.50
CA GLU A 177 8.30 -13.66 -12.13
C GLU A 177 9.34 -12.53 -12.14
N ASP A 178 8.91 -11.26 -12.19
CA ASP A 178 9.86 -10.14 -12.06
C ASP A 178 9.29 -8.84 -11.47
N ARG A 179 8.21 -8.91 -10.69
CA ARG A 179 7.62 -7.72 -10.01
C ARG A 179 7.55 -7.81 -8.50
N VAL A 180 7.74 -9.00 -7.93
CA VAL A 180 7.85 -9.21 -6.47
C VAL A 180 9.29 -8.94 -5.99
N SER A 181 10.29 -9.19 -6.85
CA SER A 181 11.72 -8.93 -6.62
C SER A 181 12.02 -7.44 -6.33
N ILE A 182 11.29 -6.53 -6.98
CA ILE A 182 11.49 -5.08 -6.87
C ILE A 182 11.04 -4.56 -5.49
N ILE A 183 9.95 -5.12 -4.93
CA ILE A 183 9.45 -4.72 -3.60
C ILE A 183 10.31 -5.33 -2.49
N GLU A 184 10.78 -6.58 -2.64
CA GLU A 184 11.71 -7.21 -1.68
C GLU A 184 13.06 -6.50 -1.61
N GLY A 185 13.60 -6.03 -2.74
CA GLY A 185 14.85 -5.26 -2.78
C GLY A 185 14.80 -3.91 -2.05
N HIS A 186 13.60 -3.36 -1.81
CA HIS A 186 13.40 -2.12 -1.05
C HIS A 186 13.28 -2.32 0.47
N LEU A 187 12.89 -3.52 0.92
CA LEU A 187 12.70 -3.85 2.34
C LEU A 187 13.96 -4.49 2.97
N CYS A 188 14.82 -5.09 2.16
CA CYS A 188 16.05 -5.74 2.63
C CYS A 188 17.30 -4.91 2.29
N ALA A 189 17.79 -4.14 3.25
CA ALA A 189 19.22 -3.82 3.31
C ALA A 189 19.97 -5.10 3.69
N SER A 190 20.83 -5.60 2.80
CA SER A 190 21.62 -6.82 3.02
C SER A 190 22.44 -6.72 4.30
N THR A 191 22.13 -7.56 5.28
CA THR A 191 22.93 -7.79 6.48
C THR A 191 24.04 -8.79 6.16
N GLU A 192 25.24 -8.30 5.86
CA GLU A 192 26.43 -9.13 5.95
C GLU A 192 27.00 -9.04 7.38
N ALA A 193 26.80 -10.12 8.14
CA ALA A 193 27.57 -10.37 9.34
C ALA A 193 28.96 -10.88 8.94
N SER A 194 30.01 -10.15 9.32
CA SER A 194 31.39 -10.67 9.22
C SER A 194 32.02 -10.73 10.61
N ALA A 195 32.37 -11.96 10.99
CA ALA A 195 33.10 -12.27 12.20
C ALA A 195 34.60 -11.98 12.00
N GLY A 196 35.16 -11.20 12.94
CA GLY A 196 36.54 -11.36 13.38
C GLY A 196 37.67 -10.82 12.50
N LYS A 197 38.25 -9.71 12.97
CA LYS A 197 39.69 -9.36 13.12
C LYS A 197 40.27 -8.19 12.29
N ILE A 198 40.93 -7.34 13.09
CA ILE A 198 41.93 -6.29 12.84
C ILE A 198 41.38 -4.87 12.66
N SER A 199 41.78 -4.02 13.62
CA SER A 199 41.49 -2.60 13.74
C SER A 199 42.02 -1.82 12.53
N GLN A 200 41.12 -1.53 11.59
CA GLN A 200 41.22 -0.43 10.66
C GLN A 200 39.96 0.42 10.82
N ILE A 201 40.11 1.75 10.85
CA ILE A 201 38.99 2.68 10.90
C ILE A 201 38.11 2.37 9.68
N PRO A 202 36.84 1.96 9.85
CA PRO A 202 36.04 1.56 8.72
C PRO A 202 35.76 2.79 7.85
N THR A 203 36.36 2.80 6.67
CA THR A 203 36.11 3.84 5.65
C THR A 203 34.72 3.63 5.09
N ARG A 204 33.95 4.73 5.03
CA ARG A 204 32.56 4.71 4.60
C ARG A 204 32.45 4.36 3.11
N THR A 205 31.75 3.27 2.78
CA THR A 205 31.57 2.80 1.38
C THR A 205 30.29 3.33 0.72
N ARG A 206 29.36 3.90 1.49
CA ARG A 206 28.07 4.43 1.01
C ARG A 206 27.87 5.87 1.46
N LEU A 207 27.29 6.69 0.58
CA LEU A 207 26.91 8.07 0.90
C LEU A 207 26.07 8.15 2.18
N PRO A 208 26.28 9.18 3.01
CA PRO A 208 25.64 9.17 4.32
C PRO A 208 24.13 9.30 4.36
N ILE A 209 23.60 10.12 3.45
CA ILE A 209 22.17 10.33 3.26
C ILE A 209 21.85 9.88 1.84
N THR A 210 20.90 8.98 1.70
CA THR A 210 20.39 8.53 0.40
C THR A 210 18.87 8.63 0.37
N THR A 211 18.33 8.73 -0.84
CA THR A 211 16.88 8.74 -1.06
C THR A 211 16.51 7.88 -2.24
N HIS A 212 15.24 7.52 -2.30
CA HIS A 212 14.60 6.80 -3.37
C HIS A 212 13.17 7.34 -3.50
N VAL A 213 12.72 7.62 -4.72
CA VAL A 213 11.37 8.10 -4.98
C VAL A 213 10.62 7.06 -5.78
N LEU A 214 9.51 6.59 -5.23
CA LEU A 214 8.61 5.64 -5.87
C LEU A 214 7.28 6.34 -6.17
N ASP A 215 6.85 6.27 -7.42
CA ASP A 215 5.51 6.66 -7.81
C ASP A 215 4.57 5.48 -7.56
N VAL A 216 3.85 5.52 -6.44
CA VAL A 216 2.95 4.44 -6.06
C VAL A 216 1.65 4.45 -6.87
N SER A 217 1.35 5.55 -7.58
CA SER A 217 0.20 5.59 -8.50
C SER A 217 0.48 4.83 -9.79
N GLN A 218 1.74 4.81 -10.24
CA GLN A 218 2.19 4.07 -11.41
C GLN A 218 2.84 2.72 -11.08
N GLY A 219 3.15 2.48 -9.80
CA GLY A 219 3.85 1.27 -9.35
C GLY A 219 5.28 1.18 -9.86
N SER A 220 5.97 2.31 -10.06
CA SER A 220 7.30 2.37 -10.66
C SER A 220 8.19 3.45 -10.03
N PRO A 221 9.53 3.34 -10.16
CA PRO A 221 10.43 4.37 -9.66
C PRO A 221 10.19 5.71 -10.36
N ALA A 222 10.12 6.79 -9.59
CA ALA A 222 9.88 8.13 -10.11
C ALA A 222 11.21 8.72 -10.62
N ALA A 223 11.47 8.57 -11.90
CA ALA A 223 12.65 9.14 -12.56
C ALA A 223 12.45 10.63 -12.88
N GLY A 224 13.51 11.43 -12.78
CA GLY A 224 13.47 12.86 -13.15
C GLY A 224 13.02 13.81 -12.03
N VAL A 225 12.81 13.32 -10.80
CA VAL A 225 12.46 14.14 -9.64
C VAL A 225 13.70 14.89 -9.17
N GLU A 226 13.64 16.22 -9.13
CA GLU A 226 14.71 17.04 -8.57
C GLU A 226 14.66 16.99 -7.04
N VAL A 227 15.82 16.82 -6.42
CA VAL A 227 15.97 16.69 -4.98
C VAL A 227 17.09 17.59 -4.49
N CYS A 228 16.83 18.31 -3.39
CA CYS A 228 17.78 19.19 -2.73
C CYS A 228 17.94 18.80 -1.26
N LEU A 229 19.17 18.84 -0.75
CA LEU A 229 19.50 18.60 0.65
C LEU A 229 20.09 19.86 1.28
N GLU A 230 19.58 20.21 2.46
CA GLU A 230 20.01 21.35 3.26
C GLU A 230 20.25 20.93 4.71
N MET A 231 21.15 21.63 5.41
CA MET A 231 21.42 21.43 6.84
C MET A 231 21.10 22.71 7.61
N TRP A 232 20.48 22.58 8.79
CA TRP A 232 20.23 23.70 9.68
C TRP A 232 21.53 24.18 10.37
N LYS A 233 21.77 25.48 10.26
CA LYS A 233 22.86 26.28 10.84
C LYS A 233 22.35 27.62 11.39
N GLY A 234 21.05 27.72 11.66
CA GLY A 234 20.46 28.92 12.26
C GLY A 234 20.98 29.18 13.68
N ILE A 235 20.75 30.39 14.18
CA ILE A 235 21.13 30.79 15.55
C ILE A 235 20.46 29.90 16.60
N GLN A 236 19.21 29.52 16.34
CA GLN A 236 18.48 28.61 17.21
C GLN A 236 19.01 27.17 17.08
N PRO A 237 19.02 26.38 18.17
CA PRO A 237 19.54 25.02 18.16
C PRO A 237 18.74 24.07 17.26
N ARG A 238 17.50 24.43 16.89
CA ARG A 238 16.64 23.66 16.00
C ARG A 238 15.73 24.57 15.16
N PRO A 239 15.27 24.12 13.97
CA PRO A 239 14.23 24.82 13.23
C PRO A 239 12.91 24.79 14.01
N LEU A 240 12.20 25.91 14.03
CA LEU A 240 10.90 26.07 14.68
C LEU A 240 9.75 25.84 13.68
N PHE A 241 8.64 25.29 14.17
CA PHE A 241 7.44 25.08 13.38
C PHE A 241 6.69 26.41 13.19
N GLY A 242 6.36 26.76 11.95
CA GLY A 242 5.55 27.93 11.61
C GLY A 242 6.33 29.25 11.42
N GLU A 243 7.66 29.24 11.51
CA GLU A 243 8.48 30.41 11.15
C GLU A 243 8.64 30.50 9.62
N THR A 244 8.42 31.70 9.08
CA THR A 244 8.55 32.02 7.66
C THR A 244 9.92 32.67 7.40
N ASP A 245 10.75 32.03 6.56
CA ASP A 245 12.03 32.52 6.00
C ASP A 245 13.11 33.01 7.01
N VAL A 246 13.94 32.12 7.57
CA VAL A 246 15.13 31.44 7.01
C VAL A 246 16.37 32.34 6.89
N SER A 247 17.18 32.30 7.94
CA SER A 247 18.63 32.52 7.86
C SER A 247 19.42 31.28 8.34
N GLY A 248 18.78 30.09 8.29
CA GLY A 248 19.32 28.90 8.96
C GLY A 248 19.56 27.69 8.05
N TRP A 249 18.88 27.51 6.93
CA TRP A 249 19.12 26.36 6.06
C TRP A 249 20.29 26.62 5.12
N VAL A 250 21.30 25.75 5.14
CA VAL A 250 22.51 25.84 4.31
C VAL A 250 22.53 24.66 3.35
N TYR A 251 22.57 24.96 2.06
CA TYR A 251 22.65 23.99 0.96
C TYR A 251 23.82 23.00 1.14
N GLN A 252 23.53 21.71 0.96
CA GLN A 252 24.51 20.62 1.00
C GLN A 252 24.73 20.00 -0.38
N GLY A 253 23.69 19.92 -1.21
CA GLY A 253 23.77 19.34 -2.54
C GLY A 253 22.39 19.13 -3.17
N SER A 254 22.37 18.77 -4.44
CA SER A 254 21.16 18.45 -5.19
C SER A 254 21.43 17.39 -6.25
N SER A 255 20.39 16.68 -6.65
CA SER A 255 20.45 15.65 -7.69
C SER A 255 19.09 15.47 -8.33
N THR A 256 19.04 14.68 -9.39
CA THR A 256 17.80 14.24 -10.04
C THR A 256 17.73 12.73 -9.96
N THR A 257 16.56 12.17 -9.66
CA THR A 257 16.38 10.72 -9.58
C THR A 257 16.62 10.06 -10.93
N ASN A 258 17.35 8.94 -10.91
CA ASN A 258 17.63 8.13 -12.10
C ASN A 258 16.43 7.21 -12.45
N LYS A 259 16.61 6.30 -13.41
CA LYS A 259 15.58 5.33 -13.83
C LYS A 259 15.13 4.37 -12.72
N ASP A 260 15.95 4.19 -11.68
CA ASP A 260 15.64 3.42 -10.48
C ASP A 260 15.10 4.32 -9.35
N GLY A 261 14.68 5.55 -9.65
CA GLY A 261 14.13 6.47 -8.64
C GLY A 261 15.14 6.96 -7.60
N ARG A 262 16.42 6.62 -7.72
CA ARG A 262 17.47 6.97 -6.75
C ARG A 262 18.18 8.25 -7.15
N CYS A 263 18.50 9.07 -6.15
CA CYS A 263 19.37 10.23 -6.37
C CYS A 263 20.83 9.81 -6.47
N GLY A 264 21.60 10.61 -7.23
CA GLY A 264 23.05 10.60 -7.17
C GLY A 264 23.56 11.24 -5.87
N GLN A 265 24.70 11.92 -5.97
CA GLN A 265 25.39 12.46 -4.80
C GLN A 265 24.72 13.73 -4.26
N LEU A 266 23.92 13.59 -3.19
CA LEU A 266 23.26 14.71 -2.49
C LEU A 266 24.19 15.48 -1.54
N MET A 267 25.38 14.95 -1.25
CA MET A 267 26.43 15.58 -0.45
C MET A 267 27.78 14.88 -0.67
N GLY A 268 28.88 15.56 -0.33
CA GLY A 268 30.22 14.95 -0.37
C GLY A 268 30.33 13.65 0.45
N MET A 269 31.23 12.75 0.05
CA MET A 269 31.60 11.60 0.89
C MET A 269 32.32 12.13 2.13
N ILE A 270 31.73 11.92 3.31
CA ILE A 270 32.29 12.27 4.61
C ILE A 270 32.21 11.05 5.53
N GLU A 271 33.21 10.87 6.38
CA GLU A 271 33.25 9.74 7.33
C GLU A 271 32.19 9.91 8.41
N ASP A 272 32.26 11.02 9.15
CA ASP A 272 31.32 11.37 10.20
C ASP A 272 30.39 12.48 9.70
N LEU A 273 29.09 12.20 9.74
CA LEU A 273 28.09 13.20 9.42
C LEU A 273 27.95 14.21 10.55
N ASN A 274 27.77 15.49 10.22
CA ASN A 274 27.50 16.49 11.24
C ASN A 274 26.11 16.27 11.86
N PRO A 275 25.97 16.10 13.18
CA PRO A 275 24.68 16.03 13.84
C PRO A 275 23.92 17.33 13.70
N GLY A 276 22.61 17.23 13.75
CA GLY A 276 21.70 18.35 13.61
C GLY A 276 20.52 18.02 12.74
N PHE A 277 19.85 19.08 12.26
CA PHE A 277 18.65 18.95 11.46
C PHE A 277 18.98 19.07 9.98
N TYR A 278 18.45 18.16 9.20
CA TYR A 278 18.54 18.16 7.75
C TYR A 278 17.16 18.28 7.15
N LYS A 279 17.09 18.87 5.96
CA LYS A 279 15.86 18.99 5.18
C LYS A 279 16.15 18.48 3.78
N ILE A 280 15.40 17.49 3.34
CA ILE A 280 15.41 17.00 1.97
C ILE A 280 14.11 17.44 1.28
N THR A 281 14.23 18.10 0.13
CA THR A 281 13.11 18.68 -0.62
C THR A 281 13.04 18.05 -2.00
N PHE A 282 11.85 17.63 -2.41
CA PHE A 282 11.55 16.99 -3.69
C PHE A 282 10.66 17.91 -4.52
N ASN A 283 11.05 18.20 -5.76
CA ASN A 283 10.27 18.99 -6.70
C ASN A 283 9.14 18.15 -7.34
N THR A 284 8.15 17.80 -6.53
CA THR A 284 7.04 16.93 -6.94
C THR A 284 6.14 17.57 -7.98
N GLY A 285 5.97 18.89 -7.97
CA GLY A 285 5.18 19.60 -8.98
C GLY A 285 5.81 19.59 -10.36
N LYS A 286 7.15 19.60 -10.47
CA LYS A 286 7.83 19.40 -11.76
C LYS A 286 7.62 17.98 -12.30
N TYR A 287 7.62 16.99 -11.42
CA TYR A 287 7.43 15.58 -11.80
C TYR A 287 5.96 15.27 -12.12
N CYS A 288 5.02 15.78 -11.32
CA CYS A 288 3.59 15.59 -11.44
C CYS A 288 2.88 16.96 -11.35
N PRO A 289 2.76 17.70 -12.48
CA PRO A 289 2.18 19.04 -12.49
C PRO A 289 0.72 19.12 -12.05
N GLU A 290 -0.04 18.07 -12.31
CA GLU A 290 -1.44 17.92 -11.88
C GLU A 290 -1.57 17.42 -10.43
N GLY A 291 -0.44 17.13 -9.77
CA GLY A 291 -0.39 16.66 -8.40
C GLY A 291 -0.69 17.77 -7.40
N PHE A 292 -1.24 17.40 -6.26
CA PHE A 292 -1.60 18.31 -5.17
C PHE A 292 -0.37 18.97 -4.51
N PHE A 293 0.78 18.31 -4.52
CA PHE A 293 1.99 18.81 -3.86
C PHE A 293 2.92 19.50 -4.86
N PRO A 294 3.10 20.83 -4.79
CA PRO A 294 4.07 21.53 -5.64
C PRO A 294 5.52 21.14 -5.30
N TYR A 295 5.79 20.84 -4.04
CA TYR A 295 7.01 20.23 -3.55
C TYR A 295 6.73 19.54 -2.22
N VAL A 296 7.61 18.60 -1.83
CA VAL A 296 7.57 17.93 -0.54
C VAL A 296 8.89 18.16 0.18
N SER A 297 8.85 18.66 1.41
CA SER A 297 10.04 18.82 2.26
C SER A 297 9.93 17.95 3.51
N ILE A 298 10.96 17.15 3.75
CA ILE A 298 11.08 16.27 4.92
C ILE A 298 12.22 16.78 5.78
N VAL A 299 11.89 17.18 7.02
CA VAL A 299 12.87 17.61 8.02
C VAL A 299 13.12 16.48 9.01
N PHE A 300 14.40 16.15 9.26
CA PHE A 300 14.79 15.05 10.15
C PHE A 300 16.03 15.40 10.98
N GLU A 301 16.21 14.72 12.11
CA GLU A 301 17.30 14.93 13.06
C GLU A 301 18.32 13.78 12.95
N ILE A 302 19.59 14.13 13.01
CA ILE A 302 20.71 13.19 13.14
C ILE A 302 21.39 13.48 14.47
N ARG A 303 21.37 12.48 15.37
CA ARG A 303 21.95 12.60 16.71
C ARG A 303 23.45 12.36 16.70
N GLU A 304 24.12 12.82 17.75
CA GLU A 304 25.56 12.60 17.99
C GLU A 304 25.94 11.12 17.94
N SER A 305 25.08 10.23 18.46
CA SER A 305 25.30 8.78 18.43
C SER A 305 25.19 8.16 17.04
N GLN A 306 24.71 8.91 16.04
CA GLN A 306 24.33 8.38 14.72
C GLN A 306 25.22 8.92 13.58
N LYS A 307 26.31 9.63 13.90
CA LYS A 307 27.22 10.25 12.92
C LYS A 307 27.73 9.28 11.83
N ARG A 308 27.88 8.02 12.20
CA ARG A 308 28.38 6.94 11.33
C ARG A 308 27.27 6.08 10.73
N GLU A 309 26.02 6.28 11.15
CA GLU A 309 24.88 5.57 10.60
C GLU A 309 24.58 6.06 9.19
N HIS A 310 23.95 5.19 8.40
CA HIS A 310 23.41 5.54 7.10
C HIS A 310 21.93 5.96 7.26
N PHE A 311 21.53 7.02 6.55
CA PHE A 311 20.18 7.55 6.59
C PHE A 311 19.52 7.40 5.22
N HIS A 312 18.61 6.45 5.09
CA HIS A 312 17.72 6.37 3.93
C HIS A 312 16.43 7.13 4.20
N VAL A 313 16.12 8.13 3.39
CA VAL A 313 14.88 8.93 3.49
C VAL A 313 14.13 8.87 2.17
N PRO A 314 13.32 7.82 1.91
CA PRO A 314 12.60 7.66 0.66
C PRO A 314 11.29 8.47 0.64
N LEU A 315 10.79 8.72 -0.56
CA LEU A 315 9.48 9.31 -0.81
C LEU A 315 8.62 8.35 -1.62
N LEU A 316 7.51 7.90 -1.03
CA LEU A 316 6.46 7.17 -1.74
C LEU A 316 5.41 8.21 -2.12
N LEU A 317 5.33 8.54 -3.40
CA LEU A 317 4.54 9.64 -3.93
C LEU A 317 3.34 9.13 -4.73
N SER A 318 2.18 9.71 -4.47
CA SER A 318 1.03 9.71 -5.38
C SER A 318 0.59 11.16 -5.63
N PRO A 319 -0.29 11.44 -6.61
CA PRO A 319 -0.74 12.80 -6.87
C PRO A 319 -1.37 13.51 -5.65
N PHE A 320 -1.98 12.77 -4.71
CA PHE A 320 -2.72 13.35 -3.58
C PHE A 320 -2.29 12.82 -2.20
N SER A 321 -1.29 11.94 -2.16
CA SER A 321 -0.69 11.48 -0.91
C SER A 321 0.81 11.29 -1.05
N PHE A 322 1.54 11.39 0.06
CA PHE A 322 2.90 10.89 0.13
C PHE A 322 3.18 10.29 1.49
N THR A 323 4.12 9.35 1.53
CA THR A 323 4.63 8.75 2.77
C THR A 323 6.15 8.74 2.73
N THR A 324 6.77 8.90 3.90
CA THR A 324 8.20 8.73 4.11
C THR A 324 8.43 7.92 5.38
N TYR A 325 9.63 7.37 5.52
CA TYR A 325 10.09 6.70 6.74
C TYR A 325 11.61 6.82 6.86
N ARG A 326 12.18 6.31 7.96
CA ARG A 326 13.63 6.16 8.12
C ARG A 326 14.02 4.73 7.73
N GLY A 327 14.71 4.55 6.62
CA GLY A 327 15.31 3.27 6.25
C GLY A 327 16.74 3.12 6.77
N SER A 328 17.18 1.86 6.89
CA SER A 328 18.54 1.45 7.24
C SER A 328 19.43 1.28 6.01
#